data_AF-A0A7J6FRI2-F1
#
_entry.id   AF-A0A7J6FRI2-F1
#
_cell.length_a   1.000
_cell.length_b   1.000
_cell.length_c   1.000
_cell.angle_alpha   90.00
_cell.angle_beta   90.00
_cell.angle_gamma   90.00
#
_symmetry.space_group_name_H-M   'P 1'
#
loop_
_entity.id
_entity.type
_entity.pdbx_description
1 polymer ?
#
loop_
_entity_poly.entity_id
_entity_poly.type
_entity_poly.pdbx_seq_one_letter_code
_entity_poly.pdbx_strand_id
1 'polypeptide(L)'
;MPSRSLTDAFKSHPVHLHHKHLDFSSLDELPESYAWPEEQPAGGERWPEDISVPIVDLNDQNALKLIGHACKTWGAFQVTNHGIPSQLLHDIETAGRNLFSLPVSQKLKAARSPDGVSGYGLARISSFFPKLMWSEGFTIVGSPLEHFRQLWPQDYSKFWYLIN
;
A
#
# COMPACT_ATOMS: atom_id res chain seq x y z
N MET A 1 18.19 22.82 -0.92
CA MET A 1 16.79 22.67 -1.39
C MET A 1 15.93 22.44 -0.16
N PRO A 2 14.97 23.30 0.21
CA PRO A 2 14.09 23.01 1.34
C PRO A 2 13.24 21.78 0.99
N SER A 3 13.19 20.77 1.87
CA SER A 3 12.35 19.59 1.65
C SER A 3 10.89 20.01 1.69
N ARG A 4 10.21 19.99 0.53
CA ARG A 4 8.75 20.11 0.50
C ARG A 4 8.18 18.88 1.21
N SER A 5 7.30 19.10 2.19
CA SER A 5 6.60 17.98 2.82
C SER A 5 5.75 17.27 1.76
N LEU A 6 5.59 15.95 1.89
CA LEU A 6 4.67 15.18 1.04
C LEU A 6 3.27 15.83 1.02
N THR A 7 2.84 16.39 2.15
CA THR A 7 1.59 17.13 2.26
C THR A 7 1.54 18.37 1.36
N ASP A 8 2.64 19.11 1.21
CA ASP A 8 2.69 20.31 0.38
C ASP A 8 2.59 19.98 -1.12
N ALA A 9 3.17 18.85 -1.53
CA ALA A 9 3.01 18.35 -2.89
C ALA A 9 1.53 18.10 -3.22
N PHE A 10 0.76 17.49 -2.30
CA PHE A 10 -0.65 17.20 -2.52
C PHE A 10 -1.59 18.41 -2.34
N LYS A 11 -1.23 19.41 -1.54
CA LYS A 11 -1.97 20.69 -1.50
C LYS A 11 -1.96 21.41 -2.84
N SER A 12 -0.83 21.37 -3.55
CA SER A 12 -0.71 21.99 -4.87
C SER A 12 -1.40 21.20 -6.00
N HIS A 13 -1.67 19.91 -5.77
CA HIS A 13 -2.32 19.00 -6.72
C HIS A 13 -3.36 18.15 -5.97
N PRO A 14 -4.51 18.73 -5.57
CA PRO A 14 -5.51 18.02 -4.81
C PRO A 14 -6.06 16.84 -5.64
N VAL A 15 -6.07 15.66 -5.03
CA VAL A 15 -6.68 14.48 -5.63
C VAL A 15 -8.12 14.45 -5.15
N HIS A 16 -9.03 14.98 -5.97
CA HIS A 16 -10.46 14.89 -5.73
C HIS A 16 -10.90 13.44 -5.96
N LEU A 17 -11.02 12.68 -4.88
CA LEU A 17 -11.66 11.37 -4.90
C LEU A 17 -13.17 11.57 -5.12
N HIS A 18 -13.56 11.70 -6.39
CA HIS A 18 -14.96 11.86 -6.80
C HIS A 18 -15.70 10.53 -6.92
N HIS A 19 -15.64 9.62 -5.95
CA HIS A 19 -16.29 8.32 -6.16
C HIS A 19 -16.94 7.77 -4.90
N LYS A 20 -18.18 7.27 -5.06
CA LYS A 20 -18.82 6.36 -4.14
C LYS A 20 -17.82 5.23 -3.86
N HIS A 21 -17.46 5.01 -2.60
CA HIS A 21 -16.66 3.86 -2.23
C HIS A 21 -17.38 2.60 -2.73
N LEU A 22 -16.70 1.86 -3.60
CA LEU A 22 -17.21 0.62 -4.14
C LEU A 22 -17.05 -0.45 -3.07
N ASP A 23 -18.15 -1.14 -2.82
CA ASP A 23 -18.12 -2.37 -2.06
C ASP A 23 -17.75 -3.50 -3.01
N PHE A 24 -16.49 -3.95 -2.92
CA PHE A 24 -15.96 -5.04 -3.76
C PHE A 24 -16.75 -6.35 -3.61
N SER A 25 -17.51 -6.51 -2.52
CA SER A 25 -18.29 -7.72 -2.25
C SER A 25 -19.70 -7.70 -2.84
N SER A 26 -20.18 -6.55 -3.34
CA SER A 26 -21.55 -6.36 -3.80
C SER A 26 -21.69 -6.14 -5.31
N LEU A 27 -20.62 -6.29 -6.08
CA LEU A 27 -20.60 -6.02 -7.52
C LEU A 27 -20.88 -7.29 -8.32
N ASP A 28 -21.90 -7.24 -9.16
CA ASP A 28 -22.24 -8.33 -10.09
C ASP A 28 -21.34 -8.31 -11.34
N GLU A 29 -20.85 -7.13 -11.73
CA GLU A 29 -20.02 -6.91 -12.92
C GLU A 29 -18.85 -5.97 -12.63
N LEU A 30 -17.74 -6.12 -13.38
CA LEU A 30 -16.58 -5.24 -13.31
C LEU A 30 -16.94 -3.86 -13.90
N PRO A 31 -16.90 -2.77 -13.11
CA PRO A 31 -17.21 -1.45 -13.64
C PRO A 31 -16.18 -0.98 -14.66
N GLU A 32 -16.63 -0.22 -15.66
CA GLU A 32 -15.77 0.33 -16.72
C GLU A 32 -14.61 1.19 -16.17
N SER A 33 -14.79 1.81 -15.00
CA SER A 33 -13.73 2.56 -14.31
C SER A 33 -12.58 1.68 -13.83
N TYR A 34 -12.77 0.37 -13.69
CA TYR A 34 -11.75 -0.63 -13.32
C TYR A 34 -11.36 -1.55 -14.48
N ALA A 35 -12.05 -1.46 -15.61
CA ALA A 35 -11.71 -2.20 -16.83
C ALA A 35 -10.49 -1.53 -17.49
N TRP A 36 -9.31 -2.07 -17.24
CA TRP A 36 -8.09 -1.67 -17.93
C TRP A 36 -8.15 -2.18 -19.38
N PRO A 37 -7.72 -1.38 -20.37
CA PRO A 37 -7.60 -1.88 -21.73
C PRO A 37 -6.66 -3.10 -21.72
N GLU A 38 -6.91 -4.08 -22.58
CA GLU A 38 -5.89 -5.08 -22.88
C GLU A 38 -4.67 -4.35 -23.43
N GLU A 39 -3.68 -4.13 -22.57
CA GLU A 39 -2.32 -3.94 -23.04
C GLU A 39 -1.99 -5.24 -23.77
N GLN A 40 -1.54 -5.14 -25.03
CA GLN A 40 -0.91 -6.28 -25.68
C GLN A 40 0.07 -6.85 -24.66
N PRO A 41 0.02 -8.16 -24.35
CA PRO A 41 1.01 -8.73 -23.45
C PRO A 41 2.36 -8.29 -24.00
N ALA A 42 3.24 -7.79 -23.13
CA ALA A 42 4.61 -7.48 -23.51
C ALA A 42 5.25 -8.75 -24.07
N GLY A 43 5.03 -9.01 -25.36
CA GLY A 43 5.25 -10.28 -26.02
C GLY A 43 4.49 -11.46 -25.41
N GLY A 44 4.07 -12.41 -26.24
CA GLY A 44 3.98 -13.81 -25.82
C GLY A 44 5.37 -14.40 -25.55
N GLU A 45 6.27 -13.65 -24.93
CA GLU A 45 7.56 -14.15 -24.49
C GLU A 45 7.29 -14.99 -23.25
N ARG A 46 7.41 -16.30 -23.39
CA ARG A 46 7.55 -17.21 -22.25
C ARG A 46 8.74 -16.68 -21.45
N TRP A 47 8.45 -15.99 -20.34
CA TRP A 47 9.47 -15.61 -19.37
C TRP A 47 10.30 -16.87 -19.09
N PRO A 48 11.64 -16.80 -19.20
CA PRO A 48 12.47 -17.95 -18.89
C PRO A 48 12.09 -18.47 -17.50
N GLU A 49 11.91 -19.78 -17.37
CA GLU A 49 11.46 -20.42 -16.13
C GLU A 49 12.41 -20.13 -14.95
N ASP A 50 13.62 -19.66 -15.24
CA ASP A 50 14.68 -19.34 -14.28
C ASP A 50 14.76 -17.86 -13.87
N ILE A 51 13.89 -16.97 -14.37
CA ILE A 51 13.87 -15.57 -13.95
C ILE A 51 13.16 -15.46 -12.59
N SER A 52 13.94 -15.31 -11.52
CA SER A 52 13.43 -15.07 -10.15
C SER A 52 13.97 -13.76 -9.58
N VAL A 53 13.11 -13.05 -8.83
CA VAL A 53 13.49 -11.82 -8.14
C VAL A 53 14.66 -12.11 -7.19
N PRO A 54 15.77 -11.36 -7.21
CA PRO A 54 16.92 -11.62 -6.38
C PRO A 54 16.56 -11.64 -4.89
N ILE A 55 17.10 -12.62 -4.16
CA ILE A 55 16.99 -12.71 -2.70
C ILE A 55 18.34 -12.36 -2.11
N VAL A 56 18.39 -11.38 -1.22
CA VAL A 56 19.59 -10.98 -0.50
C VAL A 56 19.49 -11.40 0.96
N ASP A 57 20.44 -12.21 1.41
CA ASP A 57 20.66 -12.46 2.83
C ASP A 57 21.43 -11.28 3.44
N LEU A 58 20.85 -10.58 4.42
CA LEU A 58 21.51 -9.45 5.08
C LEU A 58 22.65 -9.87 6.03
N ASN A 59 22.77 -11.15 6.37
CA ASN A 59 23.92 -11.69 7.09
C ASN A 59 25.10 -12.05 6.16
N ASP A 60 24.92 -12.04 4.84
CA ASP A 60 26.00 -12.28 3.89
C ASP A 60 27.04 -11.15 3.95
N GLN A 61 28.32 -11.51 4.00
CA GLN A 61 29.44 -10.54 4.02
C GLN A 61 29.47 -9.60 2.79
N ASN A 62 28.83 -10.02 1.69
CA ASN A 62 28.71 -9.26 0.45
C ASN A 62 27.31 -8.64 0.24
N ALA A 63 26.43 -8.63 1.24
CA ALA A 63 25.06 -8.11 1.12
C ALA A 63 24.97 -6.75 0.41
N LEU A 64 25.86 -5.80 0.75
CA LEU A 64 25.93 -4.49 0.09
C LEU A 64 26.18 -4.56 -1.42
N LYS A 65 27.08 -5.44 -1.86
CA LYS A 65 27.36 -5.64 -3.29
C LYS A 65 26.18 -6.30 -3.99
N LEU A 66 25.54 -7.28 -3.34
CA LEU A 66 24.36 -7.98 -3.87
C LEU A 66 23.17 -7.03 -4.02
N ILE A 67 22.90 -6.18 -3.02
CA ILE A 67 21.90 -5.11 -3.10
C ILE A 67 22.21 -4.18 -4.27
N GLY A 68 23.45 -3.69 -4.37
CA GLY A 68 23.86 -2.79 -5.44
C GLY A 68 23.72 -3.43 -6.83
N HIS A 69 23.98 -4.73 -6.96
CA HIS A 69 23.78 -5.47 -8.19
C HIS A 69 22.28 -5.59 -8.53
N ALA A 70 21.46 -6.05 -7.58
CA ALA A 70 20.02 -6.20 -7.77
C ALA A 70 19.34 -4.86 -8.11
N CYS A 71 19.72 -3.75 -7.47
CA CYS A 71 19.23 -2.42 -7.83
C CYS A 71 19.54 -2.05 -9.29
N LYS A 72 20.72 -2.42 -9.81
CA LYS A 72 21.15 -2.07 -11.18
C LYS A 72 20.53 -2.96 -12.25
N THR A 73 20.39 -4.26 -11.97
CA THR A 73 19.98 -5.25 -12.97
C THR A 73 18.49 -5.58 -12.89
N TRP A 74 17.86 -5.38 -11.74
CA TRP A 74 16.45 -5.73 -11.49
C TRP A 74 15.60 -4.54 -11.05
N GLY A 75 16.13 -3.62 -10.26
CA GLY A 75 15.37 -2.52 -9.65
C GLY A 75 14.49 -2.93 -8.45
N ALA A 76 14.45 -4.22 -8.12
CA ALA A 76 13.78 -4.79 -6.95
C ALA A 76 14.52 -6.04 -6.45
N PHE A 77 14.35 -6.37 -5.16
CA PHE A 77 14.89 -7.57 -4.53
C PHE A 77 14.10 -7.90 -3.25
N GLN A 78 14.18 -9.15 -2.82
CA GLN A 78 13.70 -9.61 -1.51
C GLN A 78 14.85 -9.63 -0.52
N VAL A 79 14.57 -9.43 0.77
CA VAL A 79 15.56 -9.54 1.84
C VAL A 79 15.21 -10.67 2.80
N THR A 80 16.23 -11.38 3.26
CA THR A 80 16.13 -12.39 4.33
C THR A 80 17.10 -12.03 5.45
N ASN A 81 16.91 -12.63 6.63
CA ASN A 81 17.70 -12.35 7.83
C ASN A 81 17.78 -10.85 8.18
N HIS A 82 16.67 -10.13 7.95
CA HIS A 82 16.58 -8.68 8.15
C HIS A 82 16.51 -8.23 9.62
N GLY A 83 16.55 -9.16 10.58
CA GLY A 83 16.52 -8.87 12.02
C GLY A 83 15.15 -8.44 12.57
N ILE A 84 14.19 -8.07 11.72
CA ILE A 84 12.80 -7.80 12.14
C ILE A 84 12.17 -9.07 12.74
N PRO A 85 11.63 -9.02 13.98
CA PRO A 85 10.99 -10.17 14.61
C PRO A 85 9.78 -10.67 13.81
N SER A 86 9.69 -11.99 13.60
CA SER A 86 8.55 -12.60 12.90
C SER A 86 7.20 -12.32 13.58
N GLN A 87 7.19 -12.19 14.91
CA GLN A 87 5.98 -11.83 15.65
C GLN A 87 5.46 -10.45 15.26
N LEU A 88 6.35 -9.46 15.10
CA LEU A 88 5.95 -8.11 14.67
C LEU A 88 5.33 -8.13 13.27
N LEU A 89 5.91 -8.89 12.34
CA LEU A 89 5.34 -9.07 11.00
C LEU A 89 3.94 -9.69 11.08
N HIS A 90 3.78 -10.75 11.88
CA HIS A 90 2.49 -11.41 12.09
C HIS A 90 1.43 -10.45 12.68
N ASP A 91 1.83 -9.63 13.65
CA ASP A 91 0.91 -8.70 14.30
C ASP A 91 0.49 -7.57 13.34
N ILE A 92 1.42 -7.04 12.53
CA ILE A 92 1.11 -6.05 11.48
C ILE A 92 0.15 -6.63 10.44
N GLU A 93 0.40 -7.84 9.95
CA GLU A 93 -0.51 -8.50 9.01
C GLU A 93 -1.89 -8.73 9.61
N THR A 94 -1.95 -9.15 10.87
CA THR A 94 -3.21 -9.40 11.59
C THR A 94 -3.99 -8.10 11.80
N ALA A 95 -3.31 -7.01 12.15
CA ALA A 95 -3.93 -5.68 12.22
C ALA A 95 -4.46 -5.22 10.86
N GLY A 96 -3.71 -5.45 9.78
CA GLY A 96 -4.16 -5.16 8.41
C GLY A 96 -5.42 -5.95 8.05
N ARG A 97 -5.41 -7.27 8.27
CA ARG A 97 -6.59 -8.14 8.07
C ARG A 97 -7.79 -7.66 8.87
N ASN A 98 -7.60 -7.33 10.15
CA ASN A 98 -8.67 -6.82 11.01
C ASN A 98 -9.24 -5.49 10.49
N LEU A 99 -8.39 -4.56 10.02
CA LEU A 99 -8.82 -3.28 9.45
C LEU A 99 -9.68 -3.49 8.21
N PHE A 100 -9.21 -4.29 7.25
CA PHE A 100 -9.91 -4.45 5.97
C PHE A 100 -11.15 -5.35 6.06
N SER A 101 -11.24 -6.19 7.09
CA SER A 101 -12.44 -6.98 7.44
C SER A 101 -13.57 -6.13 8.04
N LEU A 102 -13.31 -4.88 8.44
CA LEU A 102 -14.36 -3.98 8.92
C LEU A 102 -15.37 -3.65 7.81
N PRO A 103 -16.65 -3.43 8.15
CA PRO A 103 -17.62 -2.91 7.20
C PRO A 103 -17.14 -1.60 6.56
N VAL A 104 -17.49 -1.37 5.28
CA VAL A 104 -17.11 -0.15 4.54
C VAL A 104 -17.50 1.11 5.32
N SER A 105 -18.70 1.15 5.91
CA SER A 105 -19.17 2.27 6.74
C SER A 105 -18.27 2.58 7.94
N GLN A 106 -17.61 1.57 8.51
CA GLN A 106 -16.66 1.74 9.60
C GLN A 106 -15.31 2.24 9.06
N LYS A 107 -14.80 1.64 7.96
CA LYS A 107 -13.55 2.07 7.30
C LYS A 107 -13.60 3.54 6.88
N LEU A 108 -14.76 3.98 6.39
CA LEU A 108 -15.04 5.37 5.99
C LEU A 108 -14.92 6.39 7.13
N LYS A 109 -15.01 5.98 8.40
CA LYS A 109 -14.79 6.90 9.53
C LYS A 109 -13.37 7.45 9.57
N ALA A 110 -12.42 6.71 9.01
CA ALA A 110 -11.03 7.12 8.84
C ALA A 110 -10.69 7.44 7.38
N ALA A 111 -11.68 7.88 6.58
CA ALA A 111 -11.45 8.26 5.19
C ALA A 111 -10.43 9.40 5.09
N ARG A 112 -9.49 9.25 4.16
CA ARG A 112 -8.50 10.28 3.85
C ARG A 112 -9.19 11.52 3.28
N SER A 113 -8.86 12.71 3.80
CA SER A 113 -9.35 13.96 3.22
C SER A 113 -8.75 14.18 1.81
N PRO A 114 -9.42 14.94 0.91
CA PRO A 114 -8.92 15.17 -0.45
C PRO A 114 -7.48 15.72 -0.52
N ASP A 115 -7.12 16.55 0.45
CA ASP A 115 -5.82 17.18 0.63
C ASP A 115 -4.86 16.42 1.57
N GLY A 116 -5.35 15.44 2.34
CA GLY A 116 -4.60 14.71 3.36
C GLY A 116 -3.91 13.45 2.82
N VAL A 117 -2.80 13.00 3.41
CA VAL A 117 -2.05 11.83 2.90
C VAL A 117 -2.48 10.52 3.57
N SER A 118 -2.81 10.59 4.87
CA SER A 118 -3.17 9.43 5.69
C SER A 118 -4.67 9.13 5.68
N GLY A 119 -5.03 7.87 5.89
CA GLY A 119 -6.41 7.40 6.00
C GLY A 119 -6.79 6.37 4.94
N TYR A 120 -8.04 5.92 5.02
CA TYR A 120 -8.66 4.95 4.14
C TYR A 120 -9.01 5.56 2.78
N GLY A 121 -8.76 4.81 1.71
CA GLY A 121 -9.11 5.19 0.34
C GLY A 121 -8.23 4.51 -0.71
N LEU A 122 -8.42 4.88 -1.97
CA LEU A 122 -7.56 4.40 -3.05
C LEU A 122 -6.10 4.83 -2.86
N ALA A 123 -5.17 4.05 -3.39
CA ALA A 123 -3.77 4.46 -3.42
C ALA A 123 -3.64 5.82 -4.13
N ARG A 124 -2.84 6.77 -3.58
CA ARG A 124 -2.71 8.10 -4.22
C ARG A 124 -2.17 8.00 -5.64
N ILE A 125 -1.34 7.00 -5.92
CA ILE A 125 -0.82 6.77 -7.26
C ILE A 125 -1.93 6.51 -8.30
N SER A 126 -3.10 6.04 -7.88
CA SER A 126 -4.24 5.78 -8.76
C SER A 126 -4.73 7.05 -9.49
N SER A 127 -4.46 8.26 -8.98
CA SER A 127 -4.83 9.50 -9.66
C SER A 127 -4.01 9.79 -10.92
N PHE A 128 -2.90 9.09 -11.13
CA PHE A 128 -2.07 9.22 -12.33
C PHE A 128 -2.51 8.30 -13.47
N PHE A 129 -3.54 7.47 -13.26
CA PHE A 129 -4.02 6.52 -14.24
C PHE A 129 -5.44 6.86 -14.70
N PRO A 130 -5.80 6.57 -15.96
CA PRO A 130 -7.14 6.80 -16.48
C PRO A 130 -8.18 5.81 -15.95
N LYS A 131 -7.74 4.70 -15.34
CA LYS A 131 -8.55 3.62 -14.77
C LYS A 131 -8.16 3.41 -13.30
N LEU A 132 -9.11 2.95 -12.51
CA LEU A 132 -8.96 2.65 -11.09
C LEU A 132 -8.33 1.27 -10.89
N MET A 133 -7.51 1.13 -9.85
CA MET A 133 -6.94 -0.14 -9.44
C MET A 133 -7.96 -0.94 -8.65
N TRP A 134 -8.06 -2.26 -8.88
CA TRP A 134 -8.91 -3.17 -8.09
C TRP A 134 -8.32 -3.39 -6.70
N SER A 135 -8.45 -2.37 -5.85
CA SER A 135 -7.82 -2.34 -4.53
C SER A 135 -8.54 -1.35 -3.61
N GLU A 136 -8.46 -1.63 -2.31
CA GLU A 136 -8.61 -0.61 -1.27
C GLU A 136 -7.28 -0.44 -0.55
N GLY A 137 -7.10 0.71 0.11
CA GLY A 137 -5.86 1.04 0.79
C GLY A 137 -6.09 1.84 2.07
N PHE A 138 -5.08 1.79 2.92
CA PHE A 138 -5.01 2.62 4.12
C PHE A 138 -3.60 3.16 4.22
N THR A 139 -3.44 4.48 4.16
CA THR A 139 -2.12 5.14 4.20
C THR A 139 -1.84 5.67 5.61
N ILE A 140 -0.65 5.40 6.13
CA ILE A 140 -0.20 5.92 7.43
C ILE A 140 1.03 6.78 7.19
N VAL A 141 0.90 8.09 7.41
CA VAL A 141 2.01 9.03 7.52
C VAL A 141 2.01 9.58 8.94
N GLY A 142 3.08 9.32 9.69
CA GLY A 142 3.17 9.64 11.12
C GLY A 142 2.32 8.69 11.97
N SER A 143 1.72 9.22 13.04
CA SER A 143 0.90 8.42 13.95
C SER A 143 -0.50 8.15 13.36
N PRO A 144 -0.99 6.90 13.37
CA PRO A 144 -2.35 6.56 12.96
C PRO A 144 -3.36 6.59 14.11
N LEU A 145 -2.97 7.07 15.30
CA LEU A 145 -3.78 7.03 16.51
C LEU A 145 -5.18 7.60 16.31
N GLU A 146 -5.30 8.77 15.67
CA GLU A 146 -6.61 9.41 15.43
C GLU A 146 -7.51 8.56 14.52
N HIS A 147 -6.96 7.98 13.46
CA HIS A 147 -7.72 7.08 12.62
C HIS A 147 -8.12 5.80 13.36
N PHE A 148 -7.23 5.23 14.17
CA PHE A 148 -7.54 4.02 14.93
C PHE A 148 -8.59 4.29 16.01
N ARG A 149 -8.63 5.49 16.60
CA ARG A 149 -9.73 5.92 17.49
C ARG A 149 -11.07 5.98 16.76
N GLN A 150 -11.07 6.43 15.50
CA GLN A 150 -12.29 6.45 14.67
C GLN A 150 -12.75 5.03 14.27
N LEU A 151 -11.80 4.13 13.98
CA LEU A 151 -12.07 2.74 13.58
C LEU A 151 -12.42 1.81 14.75
N TRP A 152 -11.77 1.97 15.90
CA TRP A 152 -11.95 1.12 17.08
C TRP A 152 -12.05 1.95 18.36
N PRO A 153 -13.15 2.68 18.60
CA PRO A 153 -13.26 3.61 19.73
C PRO A 153 -13.00 2.98 21.11
N GLN A 154 -13.29 1.68 21.26
CA GLN A 154 -13.13 0.95 22.52
C GLN A 154 -11.81 0.15 22.62
N ASP A 155 -11.07 0.03 21.52
CA ASP A 155 -9.98 -0.96 21.38
C ASP A 155 -8.75 -0.42 20.61
N TYR A 156 -8.69 0.88 20.32
CA TYR A 156 -7.65 1.50 19.48
C TYR A 156 -6.22 1.33 20.04
N SER A 157 -6.08 1.11 21.34
CA SER A 157 -4.78 0.83 21.96
C SER A 157 -4.20 -0.51 21.51
N LYS A 158 -4.98 -1.48 21.06
CA LYS A 158 -4.46 -2.80 20.64
C LYS A 158 -3.42 -2.73 19.52
N PHE A 159 -3.35 -1.62 18.81
CA PHE A 159 -2.44 -1.42 17.68
C PHE A 159 -1.34 -0.38 17.95
N TRP A 160 -1.27 0.19 19.16
CA TRP A 160 -0.37 1.30 19.48
C TRP A 160 1.12 0.94 19.31
N TYR A 161 1.49 -0.32 19.53
CA TYR A 161 2.87 -0.81 19.50
C TYR A 161 3.32 -1.30 18.11
N LEU A 162 2.43 -1.36 17.11
CA LEU A 162 2.78 -1.89 15.77
C LEU A 162 3.49 -0.88 14.86
N ILE A 163 3.60 0.35 15.34
CA ILE A 163 3.79 1.57 14.53
C ILE A 163 4.60 2.63 15.30
N ASN A 164 5.05 2.31 16.51
CA ASN A 164 6.04 3.04 17.30
C ASN A 164 7.24 2.13 17.55
#